data_AF-X1LCY7-F1
#
_entry.id   AF-X1LCY7-F1
#
_cell.length_a   1.000
_cell.length_b   1.000
_cell.length_c   1.000
_cell.angle_alpha   90.00
_cell.angle_beta   90.00
_cell.angle_gamma   90.00
#
_symmetry.space_group_name_H-M   'P 1'
#
loop_
_entity.id
_entity.type
_entity.pdbx_description
1 polymer ?
#
loop_
_entity_poly.entity_id
_entity_poly.type
_entity_poly.pdbx_seq_one_letter_code
_entity_poly.pdbx_strand_id
1 'polypeptide(L)'
;MKGIVSEWLQIDTIELNLRFTKIFLFSAVDPLSKLYYVRAYHRATSFNARDFLFRLSYLHNYKIKYLQIDNGSEWEKYFAKEAKKREITLVHNYPKSPKMNAFIERVNGTVQTEYLDRFYEETDVGKINE
;
A
#
# COMPACT_ATOMS: atom_id res chain seq x y z
N MET A 1 -24.24 -5.27 -12.64
CA MET A 1 -23.02 -4.59 -13.12
C MET A 1 -21.81 -5.39 -12.66
N LYS A 2 -20.92 -5.82 -13.54
CA LYS A 2 -19.61 -6.35 -13.12
C LYS A 2 -18.79 -5.17 -12.61
N GLY A 3 -18.28 -5.23 -11.38
CA GLY A 3 -17.41 -4.17 -10.84
C GLY A 3 -16.19 -3.98 -11.73
N ILE A 4 -15.90 -2.73 -12.10
CA ILE A 4 -14.73 -2.40 -12.92
C ILE A 4 -13.54 -2.21 -11.96
N VAL A 5 -12.65 -3.19 -11.92
CA VAL A 5 -11.34 -3.05 -11.26
C VAL A 5 -10.37 -2.49 -12.29
N SER A 6 -9.70 -1.39 -11.95
CA SER A 6 -8.76 -0.74 -12.86
C SER A 6 -7.39 -1.43 -12.86
N GLU A 7 -6.58 -1.13 -13.88
CA GLU A 7 -5.20 -1.58 -13.98
C GLU A 7 -4.21 -0.58 -13.31
N TRP A 8 -4.73 0.49 -12.69
CA TRP A 8 -3.96 1.57 -12.07
C TRP A 8 -4.28 1.69 -10.58
N LEU A 9 -3.29 1.48 -9.72
CA LEU A 9 -3.45 1.60 -8.28
C LEU A 9 -2.57 2.71 -7.72
N GLN A 10 -3.03 3.33 -6.65
CA GLN A 10 -2.21 4.18 -5.79
C GLN A 10 -1.75 3.35 -4.60
N ILE A 11 -0.46 3.41 -4.29
CA ILE A 11 0.08 2.72 -3.12
C ILE A 11 0.87 3.68 -2.26
N ASP A 12 0.90 3.41 -0.96
CA ASP A 12 1.58 4.24 0.03
C ASP A 12 1.99 3.39 1.24
N THR A 13 2.91 3.93 2.03
CA THR A 13 3.34 3.33 3.30
C THR A 13 3.14 4.33 4.42
N ILE A 14 2.47 3.93 5.50
CA ILE A 14 2.38 4.74 6.71
C ILE A 14 3.07 4.06 7.89
N GLU A 15 3.78 4.85 8.70
CA GLU A 15 4.34 4.42 9.97
C GLU A 15 3.33 4.65 11.09
N LEU A 16 3.08 3.62 11.88
CA LEU A 16 2.28 3.71 13.09
C LEU A 16 3.16 3.53 14.31
N ASN A 17 3.10 4.53 15.18
CA ASN A 17 3.79 4.52 16.46
C ASN A 17 2.83 3.97 17.52
N LEU A 18 2.97 2.69 17.84
CA LEU A 18 2.24 2.02 18.90
C LEU A 18 3.01 2.13 20.22
N ARG A 19 2.37 1.78 21.34
CA ARG A 19 2.90 2.00 22.70
C ARG A 19 4.32 1.46 22.93
N PHE A 20 4.66 0.32 22.32
CA PHE A 20 5.94 -0.36 22.53
C PHE A 20 6.72 -0.67 21.25
N THR A 21 6.14 -0.41 20.08
CA THR A 21 6.75 -0.77 18.79
C THR A 21 6.28 0.13 17.68
N LYS A 22 6.99 0.07 16.56
CA LYS A 22 6.58 0.67 15.30
C LYS A 22 6.14 -0.42 14.34
N ILE A 23 5.02 -0.19 13.68
CA ILE A 23 4.56 -1.02 12.56
C ILE A 23 4.37 -0.14 11.34
N PHE A 24 4.43 -0.76 10.16
CA PHE A 24 4.30 -0.08 8.89
C PHE A 24 3.14 -0.71 8.13
N LEU A 25 2.18 0.10 7.72
CA LEU A 25 1.08 -0.34 6.87
C LEU A 25 1.40 0.03 5.43
N PHE A 26 1.42 -0.98 4.58
CA PHE A 26 1.47 -0.84 3.14
C PHE A 26 0.03 -0.89 2.64
N SER A 27 -0.39 0.16 1.95
CA SER A 27 -1.76 0.33 1.47
C SER A 27 -1.77 0.42 -0.06
N ALA A 28 -2.83 -0.10 -0.67
CA ALA A 28 -3.13 0.06 -2.08
C ALA A 28 -4.61 0.40 -2.25
N VAL A 29 -4.93 1.28 -3.19
CA VAL A 29 -6.32 1.59 -3.56
C VAL A 29 -6.46 1.67 -5.07
N ASP A 30 -7.55 1.11 -5.58
CA ASP A 30 -8.03 1.37 -6.93
C ASP A 30 -8.90 2.64 -6.91
N PRO A 31 -8.46 3.74 -7.55
CA PRO A 31 -9.23 4.98 -7.59
C PRO A 31 -10.60 4.84 -8.28
N LEU A 32 -10.82 3.82 -9.11
CA LEU A 32 -12.10 3.62 -9.79
C LEU A 32 -13.08 2.82 -8.93
N SER A 33 -12.72 1.60 -8.54
CA SER A 33 -13.60 0.71 -7.77
C SER A 33 -13.69 1.06 -6.28
N LYS A 34 -12.74 1.84 -5.76
CA LYS A 34 -12.54 2.13 -4.33
C LYS A 34 -12.20 0.89 -3.49
N LEU A 35 -11.89 -0.24 -4.12
CA LEU A 35 -11.32 -1.38 -3.43
C LEU A 35 -9.93 -1.00 -2.93
N TYR A 36 -9.66 -1.32 -1.67
CA TYR A 36 -8.38 -1.09 -1.04
C TYR A 36 -7.88 -2.35 -0.36
N TYR A 37 -6.57 -2.45 -0.23
CA TYR A 37 -5.87 -3.54 0.43
C TYR A 37 -4.79 -2.95 1.32
N VAL A 38 -4.69 -3.44 2.55
CA VAL A 38 -3.73 -2.98 3.55
C VAL A 38 -3.03 -4.19 4.14
N ARG A 39 -1.74 -4.05 4.43
CA ARG A 39 -0.98 -5.08 5.13
C ARG A 39 0.06 -4.48 6.06
N ALA A 40 0.13 -5.02 7.28
CA ALA A 40 1.10 -4.63 8.29
C ALA A 40 2.41 -5.40 8.17
N TYR A 41 3.51 -4.70 8.45
CA TYR A 41 4.87 -5.24 8.56
C TYR A 41 5.63 -4.57 9.70
N HIS A 42 6.66 -5.24 10.23
CA HIS A 42 7.53 -4.65 11.25
C HIS A 42 8.51 -3.59 10.71
N ARG A 43 8.73 -3.52 9.39
CA ARG A 43 9.68 -2.58 8.78
C ARG A 43 9.21 -2.11 7.40
N ALA A 44 9.36 -0.83 7.10
CA ALA A 44 9.27 -0.30 5.73
C ALA A 44 10.57 -0.62 4.98
N THR A 45 10.61 -1.74 4.27
CA THR A 45 11.77 -2.14 3.46
C THR A 45 11.34 -2.58 2.09
N SER A 46 12.22 -2.45 1.10
CA SER A 46 11.93 -2.94 -0.25
C SER A 46 11.69 -4.44 -0.34
N PHE A 47 12.20 -5.22 0.62
CA PHE A 47 11.89 -6.65 0.72
C PHE A 47 10.42 -6.88 1.08
N ASN A 48 9.90 -6.15 2.08
CA ASN A 48 8.50 -6.22 2.49
C ASN A 48 7.56 -5.62 1.44
N ALA A 49 7.97 -4.52 0.79
CA ALA A 49 7.24 -3.95 -0.33
C ALA A 49 7.08 -4.97 -1.48
N ARG A 50 8.10 -5.80 -1.75
CA ARG A 50 8.00 -6.88 -2.75
C ARG A 50 6.99 -7.96 -2.33
N ASP A 51 6.96 -8.37 -1.06
CA ASP A 51 5.93 -9.29 -0.56
C ASP A 51 4.53 -8.70 -0.72
N PHE A 52 4.40 -7.40 -0.40
CA PHE A 52 3.16 -6.66 -0.61
C PHE A 52 2.71 -6.69 -2.07
N LEU A 53 3.63 -6.42 -3.01
CA LEU A 53 3.37 -6.48 -4.44
C LEU A 53 2.92 -7.87 -4.90
N PHE A 54 3.52 -8.95 -4.38
CA PHE A 54 3.10 -10.31 -4.72
C PHE A 54 1.66 -10.57 -4.34
N ARG A 55 1.27 -10.21 -3.12
CA ARG A 55 -0.09 -10.39 -2.61
C ARG A 55 -1.07 -9.51 -3.36
N LEU A 56 -0.72 -8.24 -3.55
CA LEU A 56 -1.55 -7.29 -4.29
C LEU A 56 -1.80 -7.76 -5.73
N SER A 57 -0.76 -8.25 -6.40
CA SER A 57 -0.86 -8.83 -7.75
C SER A 57 -1.79 -10.04 -7.77
N TYR A 58 -1.66 -10.93 -6.79
CA TYR A 58 -2.53 -12.11 -6.68
C TYR A 58 -4.00 -11.69 -6.52
N LEU A 59 -4.29 -10.73 -5.62
CA LEU A 59 -5.64 -10.19 -5.42
C LEU A 59 -6.21 -9.50 -6.67
N HIS A 60 -5.35 -8.92 -7.51
CA HIS A 60 -5.73 -8.27 -8.78
C HIS A 60 -5.63 -9.19 -9.99
N ASN A 61 -5.54 -10.51 -9.81
CA ASN A 61 -5.39 -11.48 -10.90
C ASN A 61 -4.26 -11.13 -11.88
N TYR A 62 -3.17 -10.54 -11.38
CA TYR A 62 -1.99 -10.12 -12.13
C TYR A 62 -2.30 -9.12 -13.26
N LYS A 63 -3.35 -8.31 -13.13
CA LYS A 63 -3.77 -7.31 -14.14
C LYS A 63 -3.30 -5.88 -13.86
N ILE A 64 -2.47 -5.68 -12.85
CA ILE A 64 -1.93 -4.36 -12.51
C ILE A 64 -0.95 -3.96 -13.63
N LYS A 65 -1.12 -2.76 -14.19
CA LYS A 65 -0.18 -2.18 -15.16
C LYS A 65 0.53 -0.95 -14.61
N TYR A 66 -0.12 -0.21 -13.71
CA TYR A 66 0.42 1.04 -13.18
C TYR A 66 0.32 1.05 -11.66
N LEU A 67 1.42 1.38 -11.00
CA LEU A 67 1.47 1.67 -9.58
C LEU A 67 1.96 3.09 -9.39
N GLN A 68 1.11 3.93 -8.83
CA GLN A 68 1.46 5.28 -8.46
C GLN A 68 2.08 5.28 -7.06
N ILE A 69 3.30 5.81 -6.95
CA ILE A 69 4.13 5.79 -5.74
C ILE A 69 4.69 7.17 -5.41
N ASP A 70 5.07 7.36 -4.16
CA ASP A 70 5.98 8.43 -3.77
C ASP A 70 7.46 8.02 -4.00
N ASN A 71 8.40 8.83 -3.49
CA ASN A 71 9.84 8.54 -3.62
C ASN A 71 10.39 7.77 -2.40
N GLY A 72 9.56 6.99 -1.71
CA GLY A 72 9.96 6.15 -0.58
C GLY A 72 10.99 5.08 -0.95
N SER A 73 11.99 4.88 -0.10
CA SER A 73 13.07 3.91 -0.31
C SER A 73 12.58 2.44 -0.31
N GLU A 74 11.40 2.17 0.24
CA GLU A 74 10.73 0.89 0.18
C GLU A 74 10.28 0.53 -1.25
N TRP A 75 10.08 1.50 -2.14
CA TRP A 75 9.72 1.25 -3.53
C TRP A 75 10.93 0.98 -4.44
N GLU A 76 12.13 0.97 -3.89
CA GLU A 76 13.36 0.74 -4.64
C GLU A 76 13.80 -0.74 -4.63
N LYS A 77 15.00 -1.00 -5.15
CA LYS A 77 15.74 -2.28 -5.07
C LYS A 77 14.87 -3.51 -5.36
N TYR A 78 14.39 -4.21 -4.34
CA TYR A 78 13.65 -5.45 -4.49
C TYR A 78 12.24 -5.23 -5.05
N PHE A 79 11.58 -4.13 -4.69
CA PHE A 79 10.25 -3.78 -5.21
C PHE A 79 10.34 -3.38 -6.67
N ALA A 80 11.16 -2.36 -6.99
CA ALA A 80 11.33 -1.89 -8.37
C ALA A 80 11.77 -3.00 -9.33
N LYS A 81 12.67 -3.89 -8.89
CA LYS A 81 13.08 -5.06 -9.69
C LYS A 81 11.91 -6.00 -9.97
N GLU A 82 11.02 -6.21 -9.00
CA GLU A 82 9.88 -7.11 -9.16
C GLU A 82 8.76 -6.48 -9.99
N ALA A 83 8.47 -5.20 -9.79
CA ALA A 83 7.55 -4.45 -10.65
C ALA A 83 7.99 -4.51 -12.12
N LYS A 84 9.30 -4.29 -12.39
CA LYS A 84 9.86 -4.42 -13.74
C LYS A 84 9.69 -5.82 -14.33
N LYS A 85 9.93 -6.88 -13.55
CA LYS A 85 9.75 -8.27 -14.01
C LYS A 85 8.30 -8.59 -14.38
N ARG A 86 7.34 -7.93 -13.73
CA ARG A 86 5.91 -8.10 -13.95
C ARG A 86 5.35 -7.13 -14.99
N GLU A 87 6.21 -6.35 -15.65
CA GLU A 87 5.84 -5.34 -16.64
C GLU A 87 4.91 -4.25 -16.06
N ILE A 88 5.06 -3.97 -14.75
CA ILE A 88 4.33 -2.92 -14.05
C ILE A 88 5.13 -1.62 -14.15
N THR A 89 4.46 -0.57 -14.62
CA THR A 89 5.01 0.78 -14.69
C THR A 89 4.84 1.48 -13.34
N LEU A 90 5.96 1.94 -12.76
CA LEU A 90 5.93 2.78 -11.57
C LEU A 90 5.78 4.25 -11.98
N VAL A 91 4.75 4.90 -11.45
CA VAL A 91 4.41 6.29 -11.76
C VAL A 91 4.68 7.12 -10.51
N HIS A 92 5.72 7.94 -10.56
CA HIS A 92 6.06 8.82 -9.44
C HIS A 92 5.16 10.04 -9.40
N ASN A 93 4.78 10.44 -8.20
CA ASN A 93 4.03 11.68 -8.00
C ASN A 93 4.82 12.91 -8.45
N TYR A 94 4.13 13.85 -9.10
CA TYR A 94 4.74 15.13 -9.44
C TYR A 94 4.99 15.96 -8.17
N PRO A 95 6.12 16.71 -8.11
CA PRO A 95 6.34 17.66 -7.03
C PRO A 95 5.14 18.61 -6.87
N LYS A 96 4.78 18.91 -5.62
CA LYS A 96 3.71 19.87 -5.26
C LYS A 96 2.31 19.54 -5.83
N SER A 97 2.01 18.25 -6.04
CA SER A 97 0.72 17.78 -6.56
C SER A 97 -0.06 16.93 -5.53
N PRO A 98 -0.54 17.52 -4.41
CA PRO A 98 -1.16 16.76 -3.32
C PRO A 98 -2.42 15.99 -3.73
N LYS A 99 -3.15 16.48 -4.75
CA LYS A 99 -4.37 15.80 -5.24
C LYS A 99 -4.10 14.44 -5.87
N MET A 100 -2.87 14.15 -6.28
CA MET A 100 -2.53 12.88 -6.91
C MET A 100 -2.73 11.69 -5.96
N ASN A 101 -2.50 11.87 -4.66
CA ASN A 101 -2.63 10.80 -3.66
C ASN A 101 -3.92 10.87 -2.84
N ALA A 102 -4.89 11.69 -3.22
CA ALA A 102 -6.07 11.95 -2.39
C ALA A 102 -6.89 10.68 -2.04
N PHE A 103 -6.87 9.64 -2.88
CA PHE A 103 -7.58 8.39 -2.58
C PHE A 103 -6.82 7.55 -1.55
N ILE A 104 -5.51 7.38 -1.73
CA ILE A 104 -4.70 6.60 -0.79
C ILE A 104 -4.58 7.29 0.56
N GLU A 105 -4.45 8.63 0.59
CA GLU A 105 -4.48 9.42 1.81
C GLU A 105 -5.80 9.24 2.58
N ARG A 106 -6.93 9.19 1.87
CA ARG A 106 -8.25 8.94 2.49
C ARG A 106 -8.34 7.54 3.09
N VAL A 107 -7.86 6.52 2.37
CA VAL A 107 -7.80 5.15 2.89
C VAL A 107 -6.93 5.10 4.15
N ASN A 108 -5.74 5.69 4.10
CA ASN A 108 -4.82 5.75 5.24
C ASN A 108 -5.44 6.47 6.44
N GLY A 109 -6.19 7.55 6.22
CA GLY A 109 -6.96 8.23 7.27
C GLY A 109 -8.02 7.32 7.89
N THR A 110 -8.85 6.66 7.06
CA THR A 110 -9.89 5.74 7.55
C THR A 110 -9.31 4.56 8.32
N VAL A 111 -8.24 3.94 7.81
CA VAL A 111 -7.57 2.82 8.50
C VAL A 111 -7.03 3.26 9.86
N GLN A 112 -6.42 4.45 9.92
CA GLN A 112 -5.93 4.99 11.18
C GLN A 112 -7.06 5.24 12.18
N THR A 113 -8.15 5.90 11.76
CA THR A 113 -9.27 6.23 12.66
C THR A 113 -10.09 4.99 13.07
N GLU A 114 -10.42 4.09 12.15
CA GLU A 114 -11.36 3.00 12.44
C GLU A 114 -10.69 1.79 13.10
N TYR A 115 -9.47 1.46 12.69
CA TYR A 115 -8.77 0.29 13.18
C TYR A 115 -7.83 0.66 14.32
N LEU A 116 -6.99 1.68 14.19
CA LEU A 116 -5.91 1.89 15.17
C LEU A 116 -6.39 2.45 16.49
N ASP A 117 -7.45 3.26 16.52
CA ASP A 117 -8.08 3.69 17.78
C ASP A 117 -8.56 2.49 18.62
N ARG A 118 -8.81 1.33 17.99
CA ARG A 118 -9.19 0.08 18.68
C ARG A 118 -7.99 -0.82 19.03
N PHE A 119 -6.85 -0.63 18.37
CA PHE A 119 -5.67 -1.51 18.44
C PHE A 119 -4.41 -0.83 19.00
N TYR A 120 -4.49 0.37 19.60
CA TYR A 120 -3.31 1.03 20.18
C TYR A 120 -2.53 0.18 21.22
N GLU A 121 -3.15 -0.90 21.72
CA GLU A 121 -2.50 -1.90 22.59
C GLU A 121 -2.03 -3.18 21.87
N GLU A 122 -2.56 -3.52 20.69
CA GLU A 122 -2.17 -4.72 19.95
C GLU A 122 -0.95 -4.43 19.08
N THR A 123 0.12 -5.17 19.33
CA THR A 123 1.44 -4.93 18.71
C THR A 123 1.87 -6.05 17.78
N ASP A 124 1.08 -7.12 17.71
CA ASP A 124 1.35 -8.27 16.86
C ASP A 124 0.90 -8.04 15.41
N VAL A 125 1.84 -8.10 14.48
CA VAL A 125 1.57 -7.92 13.04
C VAL A 125 0.75 -9.07 12.46
N GLY A 126 0.81 -10.27 13.05
CA GLY A 126 -0.01 -11.40 12.63
C GLY A 126 -1.48 -11.08 12.82
N LYS A 127 -1.86 -10.71 14.04
CA LYS A 127 -3.24 -10.34 14.40
C LYS A 127 -3.79 -9.15 13.63
N ILE A 128 -2.95 -8.15 13.31
CA ILE A 128 -3.39 -7.00 12.50
C ILE A 128 -3.75 -7.43 11.06
N ASN A 129 -3.16 -8.52 10.58
CA ASN A 129 -3.38 -9.04 9.23
C ASN A 129 -4.45 -10.15 9.15
N GLU A 130 -5.08 -10.52 10.27
CA GLU A 130 -6.21 -11.47 10.34
C GLU A 130 -7.53 -10.80 9.91
#